data_AF-A0A3D9C1Y6-F1
#
_entry.id   AF-A0A3D9C1Y6-F1
#
_cell.length_a   1.000
_cell.length_b   1.000
_cell.length_c   1.000
_cell.angle_alpha   90.00
_cell.angle_beta   90.00
_cell.angle_gamma   90.00
#
_symmetry.space_group_name_H-M   'P 1'
#
loop_
_entity.id
_entity.type
_entity.pdbx_description
1 polymer ?
#
loop_
_entity_poly.entity_id
_entity_poly.type
_entity_poly.pdbx_seq_one_letter_code
_entity_poly.pdbx_strand_id
1 'polypeptide(L)'
;MYKILILCFLLLLSCRKKDKEIDYPENYILTEKAISKDCHAFQMRFNEGDFILNFSLSGYCHDIKMNDYIKEYSKYLNQYRSRFKVREGYINFNYYGIKETKVLQDSIIEITARSFKSPVFLSESSEKNFVIKVSPLINR
;
A
#
# COMPACT_ATOMS: atom_id res chain seq x y z
N MET A 1 -20.56 56.45 18.09
CA MET A 1 -20.43 55.71 16.81
C MET A 1 -19.11 54.94 16.61
N TYR A 2 -18.22 54.80 17.61
CA TYR A 2 -16.95 54.06 17.45
C TYR A 2 -16.97 52.62 18.00
N LYS A 3 -17.90 52.28 18.90
CA LYS A 3 -17.98 50.95 19.53
C LYS A 3 -18.46 49.83 18.60
N ILE A 4 -19.25 50.17 17.58
CA ILE A 4 -19.78 49.20 16.59
C ILE A 4 -18.70 48.78 15.58
N LEU A 5 -17.81 49.71 15.21
CA LEU A 5 -16.70 49.46 14.28
C LEU A 5 -15.65 48.50 14.85
N ILE A 6 -15.40 48.53 16.15
CA ILE A 6 -14.44 47.63 16.82
C ILE A 6 -14.96 46.19 16.89
N LEU A 7 -16.28 46.01 17.03
CA LEU A 7 -16.91 44.68 17.06
C LEU A 7 -16.83 43.99 15.69
N CYS A 8 -16.96 44.74 14.59
CA CYS A 8 -16.77 44.19 13.24
C CYS A 8 -15.32 43.82 12.94
N PHE A 9 -14.34 44.53 13.51
CA PHE A 9 -12.91 44.24 13.27
C PHE A 9 -12.43 43.00 14.04
N LEU A 10 -12.98 42.73 15.23
CA LEU A 10 -12.68 41.53 16.00
C LEU A 10 -13.28 40.24 15.41
N LEU A 11 -14.38 40.34 14.66
CA LEU A 11 -14.98 39.21 13.95
C LEU A 11 -14.15 38.75 12.74
N LEU A 12 -13.37 39.64 12.12
CA LEU A 12 -12.47 39.30 11.00
C LEU A 12 -11.17 38.60 11.44
N LEU A 13 -10.81 38.69 12.73
CA LEU A 13 -9.63 38.02 13.29
C LEU A 13 -9.92 36.60 13.80
N SER A 14 -11.19 36.18 13.84
CA SER A 14 -11.61 34.88 14.40
C SER A 14 -11.93 33.80 13.34
N CYS A 15 -11.28 33.84 12.18
CA CYS A 15 -11.23 32.70 11.25
C CYS A 15 -9.82 32.54 10.66
N ARG A 16 -8.80 32.54 11.52
CA ARG A 16 -7.50 31.92 11.20
C ARG A 16 -7.22 30.77 12.17
N LYS A 17 -8.13 29.80 12.18
CA LYS A 17 -7.70 28.41 12.19
C LYS A 17 -7.80 27.95 10.75
N LYS A 18 -6.66 27.77 10.09
CA LYS A 18 -6.61 26.79 9.00
C LYS A 18 -6.68 25.43 9.69
N ASP A 19 -7.89 25.11 10.12
CA ASP A 19 -8.31 23.77 10.44
C ASP A 19 -8.09 22.94 9.18
N LYS A 20 -7.21 21.95 9.30
CA LYS A 20 -7.11 20.69 8.57
C LYS A 20 -7.08 20.80 7.05
N GLU A 21 -6.06 20.19 6.44
CA GLU A 21 -6.11 19.77 5.04
C GLU A 21 -7.50 19.19 4.74
N ILE A 22 -8.28 19.95 3.97
CA ILE A 22 -9.61 19.57 3.53
C ILE A 22 -9.38 18.50 2.47
N ASP A 23 -9.40 17.24 2.94
CA ASP A 23 -9.91 16.05 2.26
C ASP A 23 -9.56 15.96 0.76
N TYR A 24 -8.26 16.02 0.45
CA TYR A 24 -7.81 15.47 -0.83
C TYR A 24 -8.09 13.97 -0.79
N PRO A 25 -8.74 13.39 -1.81
CA PRO A 25 -8.98 11.96 -1.84
C PRO A 25 -7.65 11.24 -1.66
N GLU A 26 -7.59 10.29 -0.72
CA GLU A 26 -6.40 9.50 -0.48
C GLU A 26 -5.87 8.95 -1.82
N ASN A 27 -4.57 9.10 -2.06
CA ASN A 27 -3.95 8.62 -3.29
C ASN A 27 -3.84 7.08 -3.35
N TYR A 28 -4.52 6.37 -2.45
CA TYR A 28 -4.55 4.93 -2.36
C TYR A 28 -5.96 4.41 -2.06
N ILE A 29 -6.15 3.12 -2.32
CA ILE A 29 -7.33 2.36 -1.91
C ILE A 29 -6.86 1.30 -0.93
N LEU A 30 -7.32 1.39 0.32
CA LEU A 30 -7.08 0.40 1.35
C LEU A 30 -8.10 -0.73 1.26
N THR A 31 -7.63 -1.96 1.37
CA THR A 31 -8.46 -3.15 1.55
C THR A 31 -7.94 -3.91 2.76
N GLU A 32 -8.86 -4.29 3.62
CA GLU A 32 -8.60 -5.17 4.74
C GLU A 32 -9.49 -6.41 4.62
N LYS A 33 -8.90 -7.59 4.84
CA LYS A 33 -9.62 -8.85 4.74
C LYS A 33 -9.14 -9.83 5.80
N ALA A 34 -10.06 -10.39 6.58
CA ALA A 34 -9.75 -11.50 7.48
C ALA A 34 -9.26 -12.73 6.69
N ILE A 35 -8.12 -13.30 7.10
CA ILE A 35 -7.53 -14.49 6.48
C ILE A 35 -7.45 -15.67 7.46
N SER A 36 -7.46 -15.40 8.77
CA SER A 36 -7.67 -16.37 9.85
C SER A 36 -8.54 -15.73 10.95
N LYS A 37 -8.75 -16.44 12.06
CA LYS A 37 -9.49 -15.94 13.23
C LYS A 37 -8.86 -14.68 13.84
N ASP A 38 -7.54 -14.55 13.74
CA ASP A 38 -6.72 -13.57 14.44
C ASP A 38 -5.76 -12.81 13.50
N CYS A 39 -5.98 -12.90 12.19
CA CYS A 39 -5.12 -12.30 11.18
C CYS A 39 -5.90 -11.70 10.02
N HIS A 40 -5.48 -10.50 9.63
CA HIS A 40 -6.04 -9.72 8.55
C HIS A 40 -4.95 -9.38 7.55
N ALA A 41 -5.26 -9.47 6.27
CA ALA A 41 -4.38 -9.01 5.22
C ALA A 41 -4.74 -7.56 4.86
N PHE A 42 -3.74 -6.68 4.96
CA PHE A 42 -3.82 -5.25 4.68
C PHE A 42 -3.16 -4.97 3.34
N GLN A 43 -3.91 -4.40 2.40
CA GLN A 43 -3.41 -4.06 1.08
C GLN A 43 -3.75 -2.62 0.71
N MET A 44 -2.74 -1.82 0.41
CA MET A 44 -2.91 -0.46 -0.10
C MET A 44 -2.50 -0.42 -1.55
N ARG A 45 -3.45 -0.19 -2.46
CA ARG A 45 -3.16 0.04 -3.88
C ARG A 45 -3.10 1.53 -4.16
N PHE A 46 -1.98 2.01 -4.68
CA PHE A 46 -1.80 3.43 -4.98
C PHE A 46 -2.35 3.78 -6.37
N ASN A 47 -2.85 5.00 -6.50
CA ASN A 47 -3.33 5.59 -7.74
C ASN A 47 -2.24 6.40 -8.45
N GLU A 48 -1.27 6.92 -7.70
CA GLU A 48 -0.21 7.83 -8.15
C GLU A 48 1.07 7.63 -7.32
N GLY A 49 2.20 8.11 -7.82
CA GLY A 49 3.52 8.02 -7.17
C GLY A 49 4.30 6.76 -7.55
N ASP A 50 5.41 6.55 -6.84
CA ASP A 50 6.37 5.50 -7.18
C ASP A 50 5.93 4.10 -6.70
N PHE A 51 5.00 4.02 -5.74
CA PHE A 51 4.51 2.74 -5.23
C PHE A 51 3.27 2.27 -6.00
N ILE A 52 3.20 0.96 -6.22
CA ILE A 52 2.06 0.26 -6.81
C ILE A 52 1.17 -0.29 -5.69
N LEU A 53 1.80 -0.92 -4.69
CA LEU A 53 1.13 -1.71 -3.66
C LEU A 53 1.96 -1.78 -2.38
N ASN A 54 1.30 -1.63 -1.23
CA ASN A 54 1.82 -2.12 0.05
C ASN A 54 1.01 -3.34 0.47
N PHE A 55 1.69 -4.43 0.78
CA PHE A 55 1.09 -5.63 1.37
C PHE A 55 1.65 -5.83 2.77
N SER A 56 0.77 -6.06 3.73
CA SER A 56 1.12 -6.46 5.09
C SER A 56 0.04 -7.38 5.67
N LEU A 57 0.38 -8.00 6.79
CA LEU A 57 -0.62 -8.62 7.67
C LEU A 57 -0.73 -7.81 8.95
N SER A 58 -1.89 -7.84 9.58
CA SER A 58 -2.12 -7.27 10.90
C SER A 58 -2.92 -8.25 11.77
N GLY A 59 -2.88 -8.03 13.08
CA GLY A 59 -3.38 -8.96 14.09
C GLY A 59 -2.26 -9.82 14.69
N TYR A 60 -2.65 -10.90 15.35
CA TYR A 60 -1.70 -11.81 16.02
C TYR A 60 -1.05 -12.78 15.03
N CYS A 61 -1.79 -13.23 14.01
CA CYS A 61 -1.29 -14.04 12.90
C CYS A 61 -0.45 -15.25 13.32
N HIS A 62 -0.80 -15.92 14.42
CA HIS A 62 0.06 -16.94 15.04
C HIS A 62 0.34 -18.13 14.11
N ASP A 63 -0.68 -18.53 13.34
CA ASP A 63 -0.65 -19.73 12.50
C ASP A 63 -0.36 -19.46 11.02
N ILE A 64 -0.04 -18.22 10.65
CA ILE A 64 0.21 -17.85 9.26
C ILE A 64 1.51 -18.44 8.76
N LYS A 65 1.43 -19.12 7.62
CA LYS A 65 2.58 -19.71 6.92
C LYS A 65 2.91 -18.92 5.66
N MET A 66 4.10 -19.15 5.12
CA MET A 66 4.54 -18.57 3.85
C MET A 66 3.52 -18.77 2.71
N ASN A 67 2.88 -19.95 2.64
CA ASN A 67 1.87 -20.24 1.63
C ASN A 67 0.62 -19.36 1.76
N ASP A 68 0.27 -18.90 2.96
CA ASP A 68 -0.85 -18.00 3.17
C ASP A 68 -0.53 -16.61 2.63
N TYR A 69 0.70 -16.11 2.86
CA TYR A 69 1.19 -14.88 2.23
C TYR A 69 1.09 -14.95 0.70
N ILE A 70 1.63 -16.02 0.11
CA ILE A 70 1.65 -16.23 -1.34
C ILE A 70 0.23 -16.30 -1.90
N LYS A 71 -0.64 -17.09 -1.26
CA LYS A 71 -2.04 -17.28 -1.66
C LYS A 71 -2.82 -15.97 -1.62
N GLU A 72 -2.71 -15.22 -0.53
CA GLU A 72 -3.45 -13.97 -0.35
C GLU A 72 -2.94 -12.87 -1.28
N TYR A 73 -1.63 -12.76 -1.46
CA TYR A 73 -1.03 -11.85 -2.44
C TYR A 73 -1.49 -12.17 -3.87
N SER A 74 -1.40 -13.45 -4.27
CA SER A 74 -1.83 -13.91 -5.60
C SER A 74 -3.31 -13.62 -5.83
N LYS A 75 -4.16 -13.92 -4.84
CA LYS A 75 -5.60 -13.61 -4.89
C LYS A 75 -5.85 -12.12 -5.07
N TYR A 76 -5.15 -11.27 -4.31
CA TYR A 76 -5.28 -9.82 -4.41
C TYR A 76 -4.89 -9.32 -5.80
N LEU A 77 -3.71 -9.70 -6.30
CA LEU A 77 -3.26 -9.31 -7.63
C LEU A 77 -4.24 -9.78 -8.71
N ASN A 78 -4.72 -11.03 -8.66
CA ASN A 78 -5.68 -11.54 -9.65
C ASN A 78 -7.01 -10.78 -9.62
N GLN A 79 -7.53 -10.49 -8.43
CA GLN A 79 -8.80 -9.78 -8.27
C GLN A 79 -8.72 -8.33 -8.75
N TYR A 80 -7.56 -7.68 -8.59
CA TYR A 80 -7.41 -6.26 -8.80
C TYR A 80 -6.47 -5.87 -9.94
N ARG A 81 -5.92 -6.83 -10.69
CA ARG A 81 -4.97 -6.62 -11.80
C ARG A 81 -5.36 -5.48 -12.74
N SER A 82 -6.63 -5.46 -13.17
CA SER A 82 -7.13 -4.44 -14.09
C SER A 82 -7.33 -3.07 -13.46
N ARG A 83 -7.39 -3.00 -12.12
CA ARG A 83 -7.64 -1.77 -11.33
C ARG A 83 -6.37 -1.06 -10.87
N PHE A 84 -5.19 -1.63 -11.14
CA PHE A 84 -3.92 -0.94 -10.94
C PHE A 84 -3.74 0.13 -12.03
N LYS A 85 -3.84 1.41 -11.61
CA LYS A 85 -3.55 2.58 -12.44
C LYS A 85 -2.05 2.68 -12.74
N VAL A 86 -1.24 2.48 -11.70
CA VAL A 86 0.22 2.38 -11.77
C VAL A 86 0.60 0.91 -11.91
N ARG A 87 1.37 0.57 -12.93
CA ARG A 87 1.83 -0.82 -13.20
C ARG A 87 3.36 -0.97 -13.24
N GLU A 88 4.05 0.11 -12.92
CA GLU A 88 5.51 0.23 -12.89
C GLU A 88 5.86 1.04 -11.64
N GLY A 89 6.91 0.67 -10.93
CA GLY A 89 7.21 1.23 -9.61
C GLY A 89 7.48 0.15 -8.57
N TYR A 90 7.20 0.44 -7.30
CA TYR A 90 7.62 -0.35 -6.16
C TYR A 90 6.45 -1.06 -5.48
N ILE A 91 6.68 -2.28 -5.02
CA ILE A 91 5.76 -3.00 -4.14
C ILE A 91 6.49 -3.29 -2.84
N ASN A 92 5.93 -2.79 -1.74
CA ASN A 92 6.43 -3.02 -0.39
C ASN A 92 5.73 -4.24 0.21
N PHE A 93 6.49 -5.20 0.75
CA PHE A 93 5.94 -6.45 1.25
C PHE A 93 6.44 -6.74 2.66
N ASN A 94 5.58 -6.52 3.66
CA ASN A 94 5.87 -6.78 5.05
C ASN A 94 5.43 -8.20 5.43
N TYR A 95 6.32 -8.92 6.13
CA TYR A 95 6.09 -10.30 6.55
C TYR A 95 6.69 -10.56 7.95
N TYR A 96 6.15 -11.56 8.63
CA TYR A 96 6.54 -11.91 10.00
C TYR A 96 6.64 -13.43 10.13
N GLY A 97 7.60 -13.91 10.95
CA GLY A 97 7.72 -15.34 11.29
C GLY A 97 8.16 -16.27 10.16
N ILE A 98 8.58 -15.74 9.00
CA ILE A 98 9.03 -16.55 7.86
C ILE A 98 10.55 -16.76 7.92
N LYS A 99 10.99 -18.02 8.00
CA LYS A 99 12.41 -18.40 7.99
C LYS A 99 13.01 -18.42 6.59
N GLU A 100 12.26 -18.93 5.61
CA GLU A 100 12.68 -19.09 4.21
C GLU A 100 12.34 -17.84 3.38
N THR A 101 12.86 -16.69 3.79
CA THR A 101 12.51 -15.38 3.20
C THR A 101 12.80 -15.30 1.71
N LYS A 102 13.88 -15.94 1.24
CA LYS A 102 14.23 -16.01 -0.18
C LYS A 102 13.16 -16.71 -1.03
N VAL A 103 12.60 -17.81 -0.53
CA VAL A 103 11.55 -18.55 -1.24
C VAL A 103 10.28 -17.70 -1.36
N LEU A 104 9.94 -16.97 -0.29
CA LEU A 104 8.84 -16.00 -0.32
C LEU A 104 9.11 -14.89 -1.35
N GLN A 105 10.29 -14.27 -1.32
CA GLN A 105 10.69 -13.22 -2.26
C GLN A 105 10.59 -13.69 -3.71
N ASP A 106 11.21 -14.82 -4.03
CA ASP A 106 11.22 -15.40 -5.39
C ASP A 106 9.79 -15.69 -5.87
N SER A 107 8.94 -16.24 -5.00
CA SER A 107 7.53 -16.50 -5.30
C SER A 107 6.74 -15.22 -5.61
N ILE A 108 6.93 -14.18 -4.79
CA ILE A 108 6.24 -12.89 -4.96
C ILE A 108 6.73 -12.18 -6.22
N ILE A 109 8.03 -12.23 -6.52
CA ILE A 109 8.61 -11.71 -7.78
C ILE A 109 7.99 -12.41 -8.98
N GLU A 110 7.95 -13.74 -8.98
CA GLU A 110 7.42 -14.54 -10.10
C GLU A 110 5.93 -14.24 -10.35
N ILE A 111 5.13 -14.22 -9.28
CA ILE A 111 3.69 -13.93 -9.35
C ILE A 111 3.48 -12.52 -9.90
N THR A 112 4.24 -11.54 -9.43
CA THR A 112 4.15 -10.15 -9.88
C THR A 112 4.53 -10.01 -11.34
N ALA A 113 5.65 -10.61 -11.76
CA ALA A 113 6.11 -10.57 -13.14
C ALA A 113 5.08 -11.18 -14.09
N ARG A 114 4.48 -12.31 -13.72
CA ARG A 114 3.41 -12.96 -14.49
C ARG A 114 2.13 -12.11 -14.55
N SER A 115 1.76 -11.47 -13.43
CA SER A 115 0.56 -10.66 -13.32
C SER A 115 0.69 -9.32 -14.07
N PHE A 116 1.84 -8.65 -14.03
CA PHE A 116 2.01 -7.39 -14.76
C PHE A 116 2.58 -7.58 -16.17
N LYS A 117 3.06 -8.79 -16.50
CA LYS A 117 3.80 -9.07 -17.72
C LYS A 117 5.01 -8.15 -17.88
N SER A 118 5.67 -7.83 -16.76
CA SER A 118 6.78 -6.89 -16.69
C SER A 118 7.97 -7.52 -15.97
N PRO A 119 9.21 -7.08 -16.24
CA PRO A 119 10.36 -7.48 -15.43
C PRO A 119 10.18 -7.01 -13.98
N VAL A 120 10.50 -7.88 -13.03
CA VAL A 120 10.40 -7.59 -11.59
C VAL A 120 11.70 -7.99 -10.92
N PHE A 121 12.22 -7.11 -10.07
CA PHE A 121 13.50 -7.30 -9.39
C PHE A 121 13.36 -7.00 -7.90
N LEU A 122 14.11 -7.73 -7.07
CA LEU A 122 14.29 -7.35 -5.68
C LEU A 122 15.07 -6.03 -5.61
N SER A 123 14.51 -5.01 -4.98
CA SER A 123 15.13 -3.70 -4.79
C SER A 123 15.81 -3.61 -3.43
N GLU A 124 15.10 -4.02 -2.37
CA GLU A 124 15.56 -3.95 -1.00
C GLU A 124 15.07 -5.17 -0.22
N SER A 125 15.84 -5.57 0.80
CA SER A 125 15.47 -6.66 1.70
C SER A 125 15.97 -6.37 3.11
N SER A 126 15.09 -6.61 4.08
CA SER A 126 15.35 -6.49 5.52
C SER A 126 14.80 -7.73 6.24
N GLU A 127 14.87 -7.76 7.57
CA GLU A 127 14.44 -8.91 8.37
C GLU A 127 12.94 -9.27 8.18
N LYS A 128 12.09 -8.25 8.06
CA LYS A 128 10.61 -8.38 8.08
C LYS A 128 9.91 -7.67 6.92
N ASN A 129 10.69 -7.21 5.95
CA ASN A 129 10.18 -6.48 4.81
C ASN A 129 11.12 -6.65 3.61
N PHE A 130 10.56 -6.74 2.41
CA PHE A 130 11.29 -6.53 1.18
C PHE A 130 10.51 -5.65 0.21
N VAL A 131 11.24 -4.97 -0.67
CA VAL A 131 10.69 -4.14 -1.74
C VAL A 131 11.08 -4.75 -3.06
N ILE A 132 10.10 -4.93 -3.95
CA ILE A 132 10.34 -5.30 -5.35
C ILE A 132 10.02 -4.13 -6.27
N LYS A 133 10.78 -4.02 -7.36
CA LYS A 133 10.57 -3.03 -8.42
C LYS A 133 10.01 -3.70 -9.66
N VAL A 134 8.87 -3.22 -10.14
CA VAL A 134 8.29 -3.56 -11.43
C VAL A 134 8.77 -2.55 -12.46
N SER A 135 9.57 -3.00 -13.41
CA SER A 135 10.14 -2.14 -14.45
C SER A 135 9.18 -2.02 -15.65
N PRO A 136 9.31 -0.95 -16.46
CA PRO A 136 8.59 -0.85 -17.72
C PRO A 136 8.85 -2.04 -18.63
N LEU A 137 7.83 -2.40 -19.39
CA LEU A 137 8.01 -3.27 -20.55
C LEU A 137 8.89 -2.53 -21.56
N ILE A 138 10.10 -3.03 -21.78
CA ILE A 138 10.92 -2.57 -22.90
C ILE A 138 10.25 -3.13 -24.16
N ASN A 139 9.42 -2.32 -24.82
CA ASN A 139 8.99 -2.61 -26.19
C ASN A 139 10.26 -2.64 -27.05
N ARG A 140 10.65 -3.84 -27.49
CA ARG A 140 11.64 -4.01 -28.56
C ARG A 140 10.95 -3.88 -29.90
#